data_AF-A0A6A6NMH4-F1
#
_entry.id   AF-A0A6A6NMH4-F1
#
_cell.length_a   1.000
_cell.length_b   1.000
_cell.length_c   1.000
_cell.angle_alpha   90.00
_cell.angle_beta   90.00
_cell.angle_gamma   90.00
#
_symmetry.space_group_name_H-M   'P 1'
#
loop_
_entity.id
_entity.type
_entity.pdbx_description
1 polymer ?
#
loop_
_entity_poly.entity_id
_entity_poly.type
_entity_poly.pdbx_seq_one_letter_code
_entity_poly.pdbx_strand_id
1 'polypeptide(L)'
;FNSAASKTIDVVISESGPGFKRLTGAISQDIKDAALAKAKERFESGNLFKSDDMKQMDKLVITDMSHTSSGDPNAHHSVQGETATGVKVKGGHAAEDSSKQTASFFLH
;
A
#
# COMPACT_ATOMS: atom_id res chain seq x y z
N PHE A 1 -2.42 -11.23 -5.96
CA PHE A 1 -3.68 -11.91 -6.31
C PHE A 1 -4.75 -11.47 -5.32
N ASN A 2 -5.88 -10.99 -5.81
CA ASN A 2 -6.99 -10.57 -4.97
C ASN A 2 -7.93 -11.75 -4.76
N SER A 3 -7.80 -12.43 -3.62
CA SER A 3 -8.62 -13.60 -3.27
C SER A 3 -10.11 -13.24 -3.14
N ALA A 4 -10.43 -12.04 -2.63
CA ALA A 4 -11.81 -11.60 -2.45
C ALA A 4 -12.55 -11.30 -3.76
N ALA A 5 -11.83 -10.86 -4.80
CA ALA A 5 -12.36 -10.60 -6.13
C ALA A 5 -12.05 -11.69 -7.16
N SER A 6 -11.32 -12.74 -6.75
CA SER A 6 -10.81 -13.81 -7.64
C SER A 6 -10.14 -13.28 -8.92
N LYS A 7 -9.37 -12.19 -8.80
CA LYS A 7 -8.69 -11.54 -9.95
C LYS A 7 -7.27 -11.12 -9.61
N THR A 8 -6.44 -10.97 -10.64
CA THR A 8 -5.15 -10.30 -10.50
C THR A 8 -5.38 -8.80 -10.51
N ILE A 9 -4.69 -8.09 -9.61
CA ILE A 9 -4.67 -6.62 -9.59
C ILE A 9 -3.23 -6.16 -9.80
N ASP A 10 -3.07 -5.01 -10.44
CA ASP A 10 -1.75 -4.42 -10.63
C ASP A 10 -1.30 -3.73 -9.34
N VAL A 11 -0.02 -3.91 -8.99
CA VAL A 11 0.62 -3.18 -7.90
C VAL A 11 1.60 -2.19 -8.53
N VAL A 12 1.42 -0.90 -8.27
CA VAL A 12 2.22 0.17 -8.88
C VAL A 12 2.72 1.12 -7.82
N ILE A 13 3.86 1.78 -8.06
CA ILE A 13 4.40 2.82 -7.19
C ILE A 13 3.95 4.17 -7.75
N SER A 14 3.37 5.02 -6.89
CA SER A 14 2.98 6.35 -7.31
C SER A 14 4.21 7.22 -7.57
N GLU A 15 4.24 7.83 -8.75
CA GLU A 15 5.27 8.78 -9.18
C GLU A 15 4.99 10.21 -8.68
N SER A 16 3.79 10.48 -8.17
CA SER A 16 3.39 11.80 -7.68
C SER A 16 2.21 11.73 -6.72
N GLY A 17 2.12 12.69 -5.81
CA GLY A 17 0.96 12.85 -4.94
C GLY A 17 0.81 14.31 -4.49
N PRO A 18 -0.18 14.63 -3.65
CA PRO A 18 -0.37 15.98 -3.15
C PRO A 18 0.89 16.46 -2.42
N GLY A 19 1.58 17.45 -3.00
CA GLY A 19 2.80 18.03 -2.42
C GLY A 19 4.12 17.31 -2.73
N PHE A 20 4.13 16.25 -3.55
CA PHE A 20 5.40 15.60 -3.94
C PHE A 20 5.37 15.05 -5.37
N LYS A 21 6.56 15.05 -6.00
CA LYS A 21 6.86 14.28 -7.20
C LYS A 21 8.01 13.35 -6.88
N ARG A 22 7.80 12.04 -7.03
CA ARG A 22 8.81 11.03 -6.75
C ARG A 22 9.65 10.83 -8.01
N LEU A 23 10.96 10.99 -7.86
CA LEU A 23 11.93 10.65 -8.91
C LEU A 23 12.10 9.12 -8.95
N THR A 24 11.13 8.42 -9.54
CA THR A 24 11.17 6.96 -9.68
C THR A 24 12.39 6.49 -10.45
N GLY A 25 12.92 7.28 -11.38
CA GLY A 25 14.19 7.00 -12.06
C GLY A 25 15.43 7.01 -11.16
N ALA A 26 15.37 7.64 -9.99
CA ALA A 26 16.46 7.66 -9.00
C ALA A 26 16.37 6.51 -7.97
N ILE A 27 15.25 5.76 -7.98
CA ILE A 27 15.06 4.60 -7.11
C ILE A 27 15.50 3.36 -7.88
N SER A 28 16.47 2.64 -7.31
CA SER A 28 16.97 1.38 -7.86
C SER A 28 15.85 0.34 -8.00
N GLN A 29 15.95 -0.50 -9.02
CA GLN A 29 14.88 -1.46 -9.36
C GLN A 29 14.64 -2.49 -8.24
N ASP A 30 15.69 -2.91 -7.55
CA ASP A 30 15.62 -3.79 -6.37
C ASP A 30 14.77 -3.21 -5.23
N ILE A 31 14.86 -1.90 -4.98
CA ILE A 31 14.03 -1.23 -3.97
C ILE A 31 12.56 -1.20 -4.41
N LYS A 32 12.30 -0.96 -5.70
CA LYS A 32 10.94 -1.00 -6.25
C LYS A 32 10.34 -2.40 -6.12
N ASP A 33 11.10 -3.41 -6.51
CA ASP A 33 10.67 -4.80 -6.47
C ASP A 33 10.42 -5.27 -5.03
N ALA A 34 11.27 -4.86 -4.08
CA ALA A 34 11.06 -5.14 -2.66
C ALA A 34 9.78 -4.46 -2.11
N ALA A 35 9.52 -3.20 -2.47
CA ALA A 35 8.32 -2.50 -2.07
C ALA A 35 7.05 -3.14 -2.67
N LEU A 36 7.11 -3.51 -3.95
CA LEU A 36 6.03 -4.23 -4.63
C LEU A 36 5.77 -5.60 -4.00
N ALA A 37 6.83 -6.36 -3.69
CA ALA A 37 6.72 -7.66 -3.05
C ALA A 37 6.07 -7.55 -1.66
N LYS A 38 6.52 -6.61 -0.82
CA LYS A 38 5.93 -6.36 0.51
C LYS A 38 4.46 -5.93 0.40
N ALA A 39 4.14 -4.97 -0.49
CA ALA A 39 2.77 -4.52 -0.68
C ALA A 39 1.86 -5.65 -1.15
N LYS A 40 2.35 -6.49 -2.08
CA LYS A 40 1.66 -7.67 -2.58
C LYS A 40 1.41 -8.69 -1.48
N GLU A 41 2.43 -9.04 -0.69
CA GLU A 41 2.31 -9.99 0.42
C GLU A 41 1.26 -9.52 1.43
N ARG A 42 1.30 -8.25 1.83
CA ARG A 42 0.34 -7.68 2.78
C ARG A 42 -1.07 -7.65 2.22
N PHE A 43 -1.21 -7.28 0.96
CA PHE A 43 -2.49 -7.30 0.27
C PHE A 43 -3.08 -8.72 0.20
N GLU A 44 -2.26 -9.72 -0.14
CA GLU A 44 -2.67 -11.12 -0.22
C GLU A 44 -2.98 -11.73 1.15
N SER A 45 -2.29 -11.30 2.21
CA SER A 45 -2.55 -11.74 3.59
C SER A 45 -3.92 -11.31 4.12
N GLY A 46 -4.62 -10.39 3.45
CA GLY A 46 -5.92 -9.86 3.88
C GLY A 46 -5.87 -8.94 5.10
N ASN A 47 -4.69 -8.74 5.71
CA ASN A 47 -4.54 -7.87 6.88
C ASN A 47 -4.57 -6.38 6.55
N LEU A 48 -4.44 -6.04 5.27
CA LEU A 48 -4.31 -4.66 4.81
C LEU A 48 -5.66 -4.02 4.44
N PHE A 49 -6.57 -4.81 3.86
CA PHE A 49 -7.90 -4.37 3.42
C PHE A 49 -8.93 -5.44 3.72
N LYS A 50 -10.17 -5.03 4.03
CA LYS A 50 -11.28 -5.97 4.21
C LYS A 50 -11.70 -6.54 2.86
N SER A 51 -12.29 -7.74 2.85
CA SER A 51 -12.75 -8.40 1.62
C SER A 51 -13.69 -7.54 0.77
N ASP A 52 -14.55 -6.72 1.38
CA ASP A 52 -15.45 -5.84 0.65
C ASP A 52 -14.73 -4.65 -0.02
N ASP A 53 -13.70 -4.11 0.64
CA ASP A 53 -12.82 -3.11 0.04
C ASP A 53 -12.06 -3.75 -1.14
N MET A 54 -11.50 -4.95 -0.94
CA MET A 54 -10.77 -5.69 -1.96
C MET A 54 -11.62 -5.99 -3.20
N LYS A 55 -12.93 -6.28 -3.07
CA LYS A 55 -13.83 -6.50 -4.23
C LYS A 55 -13.92 -5.29 -5.16
N GLN A 56 -13.77 -4.08 -4.62
CA GLN A 56 -13.87 -2.83 -5.36
C GLN A 56 -12.53 -2.37 -5.94
N MET A 57 -11.42 -2.99 -5.54
CA MET A 57 -10.08 -2.63 -5.98
C MET A 57 -9.73 -3.30 -7.31
N ASP A 58 -9.18 -2.52 -8.22
CA ASP A 58 -8.60 -3.01 -9.49
C ASP A 58 -7.07 -2.88 -9.49
N LYS A 59 -6.54 -1.96 -8.69
CA LYS A 59 -5.09 -1.76 -8.54
C LYS A 59 -4.74 -1.33 -7.11
N LEU A 60 -3.51 -1.65 -6.72
CA LEU A 60 -2.89 -1.24 -5.47
C LEU A 60 -1.77 -0.25 -5.78
N VAL A 61 -1.88 0.95 -5.23
CA VAL A 61 -0.93 2.04 -5.47
C VAL A 61 -0.13 2.30 -4.20
N ILE A 62 1.19 2.15 -4.27
CA ILE A 62 2.11 2.53 -3.20
C ILE A 62 2.31 4.05 -3.29
N THR A 63 1.60 4.80 -2.47
CA THR A 63 1.66 6.27 -2.45
C THR A 63 2.89 6.79 -1.73
N ASP A 64 3.31 6.09 -0.69
CA ASP A 64 4.58 6.36 -0.02
C ASP A 64 5.41 5.10 0.21
N MET A 65 6.70 5.23 -0.04
CA MET A 65 7.64 4.15 0.24
C MET A 65 7.97 4.15 1.74
N SER A 66 9.09 3.56 2.15
CA SER A 66 9.46 3.44 3.55
C SER A 66 9.59 4.84 4.17
N HIS A 67 8.69 5.17 5.07
CA HIS A 67 8.73 6.42 5.83
C HIS A 67 8.33 6.14 7.29
N THR A 68 8.82 7.00 8.17
CA THR A 68 8.39 7.09 9.56
C THR A 68 7.54 8.34 9.70
N SER A 69 6.58 8.34 10.61
CA SER A 69 5.78 9.52 10.93
C SER A 69 5.90 9.84 12.43
N SER A 70 5.61 11.07 12.83
CA SER A 70 5.61 11.44 14.25
C SER A 70 4.56 10.67 15.05
N GLY A 71 3.52 10.13 14.40
CA GLY A 71 2.49 9.27 15.01
C GLY A 71 2.80 7.78 14.94
N ASP A 72 3.72 7.38 14.06
CA ASP A 72 4.21 6.01 13.94
C ASP A 72 5.70 6.01 13.58
N PRO A 73 6.60 5.90 14.57
CA PRO A 73 8.03 5.98 14.36
C PRO A 73 8.58 4.76 13.61
N ASN A 74 7.76 3.73 13.36
CA ASN A 74 8.19 2.53 12.65
C ASN A 74 8.13 2.73 11.15
N ALA A 75 9.10 2.20 10.44
CA ALA A 75 9.14 2.27 8.98
C ALA A 75 7.95 1.52 8.37
N HIS A 76 7.18 2.22 7.54
CA HIS A 76 6.03 1.66 6.83
C HIS A 76 5.89 2.25 5.43
N HIS A 77 5.19 1.52 4.58
CA HIS A 77 4.78 1.97 3.26
C HIS A 77 3.32 2.42 3.30
N SER A 78 3.02 3.58 2.72
CA SER A 78 1.63 4.00 2.52
C SER A 78 1.14 3.43 1.20
N VAL A 79 0.01 2.74 1.25
CA VAL A 79 -0.60 2.10 0.09
C VAL A 79 -2.07 2.48 0.02
N GLN A 80 -2.62 2.54 -1.17
CA GLN A 80 -4.04 2.76 -1.37
C GLN A 80 -4.58 1.84 -2.44
N GLY A 81 -5.76 1.30 -2.19
CA GLY A 81 -6.55 0.64 -3.20
C GLY A 81 -7.27 1.64 -4.06
N GLU A 82 -7.22 1.42 -5.36
CA GLU A 82 -7.93 2.23 -6.35
C GLU A 82 -8.77 1.33 -7.28
N THR A 83 -9.87 1.90 -7.77
CA THR A 83 -10.66 1.34 -8.87
C THR A 83 -9.92 1.52 -10.20
N ALA A 84 -10.42 0.89 -11.26
CA ALA A 84 -9.90 1.05 -12.62
C ALA A 84 -9.90 2.51 -13.09
N THR A 85 -10.83 3.33 -12.57
CA THR A 85 -10.94 4.77 -12.88
C THR A 85 -9.98 5.64 -12.06
N GLY A 86 -9.16 5.05 -11.20
CA GLY A 86 -8.21 5.78 -10.33
C GLY A 86 -8.87 6.42 -9.09
N VAL A 87 -10.09 5.99 -8.75
CA VAL A 87 -10.76 6.46 -7.54
C VAL A 87 -10.24 5.67 -6.34
N LYS A 88 -9.78 6.39 -5.32
CA LYS A 88 -9.34 5.79 -4.05
C LYS A 88 -10.51 5.08 -3.37
N VAL A 89 -10.38 3.76 -3.21
CA VAL A 89 -11.29 2.91 -2.43
C VAL A 89 -10.93 3.02 -0.94
N LYS A 90 -9.66 2.78 -0.61
CA LYS A 90 -9.18 2.74 0.78
C LYS A 90 -7.68 3.03 0.84
N GLY A 91 -7.22 3.71 1.89
CA GLY A 91 -5.80 3.77 2.23
C GLY A 91 -5.46 2.76 3.32
N GLY A 92 -4.24 2.23 3.30
CA GLY A 92 -3.69 1.35 4.33
C GLY A 92 -2.21 1.65 4.53
N HIS A 93 -1.69 1.20 5.67
CA HIS A 93 -0.26 1.25 5.96
C HIS A 93 0.28 -0.18 5.98
N ALA A 94 1.27 -0.45 5.15
CA ALA A 94 1.99 -1.70 5.11
C ALA A 94 3.28 -1.55 5.92
N ALA A 95 3.25 -1.99 7.18
CA ALA A 95 4.44 -2.03 8.03
C ALA A 95 5.58 -2.81 7.37
N GLU A 96 6.82 -2.32 7.49
CA GLU A 96 7.97 -3.16 7.16
C GLU A 96 8.16 -4.29 8.17
N ASP A 97 7.86 -4.03 9.43
CA ASP A 97 7.87 -4.99 10.52
C ASP A 97 6.53 -4.93 11.27
N SER A 98 5.69 -5.95 11.08
CA SER A 98 4.36 -6.03 11.71
C SER A 98 4.41 -5.95 13.23
N SER A 99 5.49 -6.46 13.83
CA SER A 99 5.63 -6.57 15.28
C SER A 99 5.97 -5.23 15.94
N LYS A 100 6.38 -4.26 15.11
CA LYS A 100 6.82 -2.94 15.58
C LYS A 100 5.76 -1.86 15.37
N GLN A 101 4.83 -2.02 14.44
CA GLN A 101 3.71 -1.08 14.31
C GLN A 101 2.68 -1.26 15.41
N THR A 102 2.32 -0.14 16.03
CA THR A 102 1.16 -0.07 16.92
C THR A 102 -0.06 0.06 16.01
N ALA A 103 -0.87 -0.99 15.88
CA ALA A 103 -2.16 -0.87 15.24
C ALA A 103 -3.00 0.12 16.06
N SER A 104 -3.05 1.38 15.65
CA SER A 104 -3.96 2.35 16.22
C SER A 104 -5.37 1.93 15.79
N PHE A 105 -6.00 1.09 16.61
CA PHE A 105 -7.44 0.89 16.58
C PHE A 105 -8.04 2.25 16.91
N PHE A 106 -8.45 2.99 15.89
CA PHE A 106 -9.36 4.11 16.06
C PHE A 106 -10.71 3.49 16.46
N LEU A 107 -10.92 3.32 17.77
CA LEU A 107 -12.25 3.14 18.33
C LEU A 107 -13.05 4.40 17.99
N HIS A 108 -14.15 4.21 17.26
CA HIS A 108 -15.27 5.14 17.29
C HIS A 108 -16.17 4.75 18.46
#